data_AF-A0A534LTY9-F1
#
_entry.id   AF-A0A534LTY9-F1
#
_cell.length_a   1.000
_cell.length_b   1.000
_cell.length_c   1.000
_cell.angle_alpha   90.00
_cell.angle_beta   90.00
_cell.angle_gamma   90.00
#
_symmetry.space_group_name_H-M   'P 1'
#
loop_
_entity.id
_entity.type
_entity.pdbx_description
1 polymer ?
#
loop_
_entity_poly.entity_id
_entity_poly.type
_entity_poly.pdbx_seq_one_letter_code
_entity_poly.pdbx_strand_id
1 'polypeptide(L)'
;MTEVRLPVETFLEETERLVKAGESRGIPIRVCGSVGIYHAIRHDHLASSLYALRNGTEAPRIAFKDLDLAAREKNAAAVYRLFVKDFGFQEDRETNALFGSFRNIYYHPEFQIDVFYDTLRFNHEIPIKDRLLPGVTLP
;
A
#
# COMPACT_ATOMS: atom_id res chain seq x y z
N MET A 1 11.26 3.43 -10.62
CA MET A 1 10.71 2.75 -9.42
C MET A 1 11.87 2.47 -8.50
N THR A 2 11.87 3.11 -7.33
CA THR A 2 12.88 2.89 -6.29
C THR A 2 12.34 1.79 -5.39
N GLU A 3 13.09 0.70 -5.23
CA GLU A 3 12.68 -0.39 -4.31
C GLU A 3 12.59 0.12 -2.86
N VAL A 4 11.82 -0.60 -2.04
CA VAL A 4 11.75 -0.35 -0.59
C VAL A 4 13.15 -0.50 0.02
N ARG A 5 13.60 0.53 0.74
CA ARG A 5 14.94 0.59 1.36
C ARG A 5 15.00 0.14 2.81
N LEU A 6 13.88 -0.29 3.36
CA LEU A 6 13.77 -0.80 4.73
C LEU A 6 13.92 -2.33 4.78
N PRO A 7 14.43 -2.89 5.89
CA PRO A 7 14.27 -4.31 6.18
C PRO A 7 12.78 -4.70 6.17
N VAL A 8 12.49 -5.94 5.74
CA VAL A 8 11.12 -6.44 5.55
C VAL A 8 10.24 -6.22 6.77
N GLU A 9 10.69 -6.62 7.97
CA GLU A 9 9.88 -6.46 9.18
C GLU A 9 9.65 -4.98 9.53
N THR A 10 10.67 -4.13 9.43
CA THR A 10 10.53 -2.69 9.66
C THR A 10 9.56 -2.04 8.67
N PHE A 11 9.56 -2.50 7.42
CA PHE A 11 8.60 -2.04 6.41
C PHE A 11 7.16 -2.48 6.71
N LEU A 12 6.97 -3.71 7.21
CA LEU A 12 5.65 -4.20 7.62
C LEU A 12 5.13 -3.47 8.85
N GLU A 13 5.97 -3.22 9.85
CA GLU A 13 5.63 -2.43 11.04
C GLU A 13 5.20 -1.01 10.66
N GLU A 14 5.95 -0.36 9.76
CA GLU A 14 5.61 0.96 9.26
C GLU A 14 4.29 0.94 8.47
N THR A 15 4.08 -0.09 7.64
CA THR A 15 2.82 -0.29 6.91
C THR A 15 1.63 -0.40 7.86
N GLU A 16 1.74 -1.22 8.91
CA GLU A 16 0.70 -1.38 9.93
C GLU A 16 0.46 -0.07 10.70
N ARG A 17 1.52 0.70 11.00
CA ARG A 17 1.44 2.03 11.63
C ARG A 17 0.64 3.01 10.78
N LEU A 18 0.89 3.06 9.46
CA LEU A 18 0.18 3.92 8.53
C LEU A 18 -1.30 3.58 8.44
N VAL A 19 -1.64 2.29 8.33
CA VAL A 19 -3.03 1.82 8.32
C VAL A 19 -3.74 2.19 9.62
N LYS A 20 -3.14 1.88 10.77
CA LYS A 20 -3.70 2.18 12.09
C LYS A 20 -3.93 3.68 12.30
N ALA A 21 -3.03 4.51 11.79
CA ALA A 21 -3.15 5.96 11.88
C ALA A 21 -4.28 6.54 11.01
N GLY A 22 -4.57 5.91 9.86
CA GLY A 22 -5.75 6.21 9.06
C GLY A 22 -7.03 5.81 9.80
N GLU A 23 -7.08 4.58 10.30
CA GLU A 23 -8.25 4.06 11.04
C GLU A 23 -8.59 4.90 12.27
N SER A 24 -7.60 5.30 13.07
CA SER A 24 -7.83 6.13 14.27
C SER A 24 -8.38 7.52 13.96
N ARG A 25 -8.27 7.98 12.71
CA ARG A 25 -8.81 9.24 12.20
C ARG A 25 -10.11 9.07 11.41
N GLY A 26 -10.68 7.86 11.36
CA GLY A 26 -11.88 7.58 10.57
C GLY A 26 -11.63 7.56 9.06
N ILE A 27 -10.40 7.26 8.63
CA ILE A 27 -9.98 7.16 7.22
C ILE A 27 -9.62 5.68 6.95
N PRO A 28 -10.58 4.82 6.57
CA PRO A 28 -10.29 3.43 6.23
C PRO A 28 -9.32 3.35 5.05
N ILE A 29 -8.16 2.73 5.29
CA ILE A 29 -7.12 2.46 4.30
C ILE A 29 -6.66 1.00 4.47
N ARG A 30 -6.47 0.26 3.38
CA ARG A 30 -6.04 -1.15 3.41
C ARG A 30 -4.85 -1.41 2.54
N VAL A 31 -3.95 -2.26 2.99
CA VAL A 31 -2.84 -2.76 2.18
C VAL A 31 -3.39 -3.69 1.10
N CYS A 32 -2.93 -3.52 -0.13
CA CYS A 32 -3.20 -4.43 -1.22
C CYS A 32 -1.89 -4.80 -1.94
N GLY A 33 -2.01 -5.33 -3.16
CA GLY A 33 -0.85 -5.69 -3.96
C GLY A 33 0.07 -6.71 -3.28
N SER A 34 1.37 -6.58 -3.54
CA SER A 34 2.37 -7.55 -3.11
C SER A 34 2.56 -7.60 -1.59
N VAL A 35 2.50 -6.44 -0.94
CA VAL A 35 2.61 -6.31 0.53
C VAL A 35 1.41 -6.94 1.22
N GLY A 36 0.19 -6.71 0.70
CA GLY A 36 -1.03 -7.29 1.27
C GLY A 36 -1.03 -8.82 1.18
N ILE A 37 -0.57 -9.38 0.05
CA ILE A 37 -0.43 -10.83 -0.11
C ILE A 37 0.57 -11.39 0.91
N TYR A 38 1.77 -10.81 1.01
CA TYR A 38 2.77 -11.30 1.96
C TYR A 38 2.29 -11.18 3.40
N HIS A 39 1.67 -10.06 3.77
CA HIS A 39 1.13 -9.84 5.13
C HIS A 39 0.12 -10.92 5.52
N ALA A 40 -0.76 -11.33 4.61
CA ALA A 40 -1.76 -12.38 4.86
C ALA A 40 -1.14 -13.78 5.04
N ILE A 41 -0.01 -14.06 4.38
CA ILE A 41 0.59 -15.41 4.35
C ILE A 41 1.85 -15.56 5.21
N ARG A 42 2.42 -14.47 5.75
CA ARG A 42 3.73 -14.47 6.43
C ARG A 42 3.82 -15.41 7.65
N HIS A 43 2.67 -15.80 8.19
CA HIS A 43 2.57 -16.73 9.32
C HIS A 43 2.61 -18.21 8.89
N ASP A 44 2.44 -18.50 7.60
CA ASP A 44 2.58 -19.82 7.00
C ASP A 44 3.97 -19.92 6.33
N HIS A 45 4.81 -20.81 6.85
CA HIS A 45 6.17 -21.00 6.33
C HIS A 45 6.18 -21.42 4.86
N LEU A 46 5.29 -22.34 4.46
CA LEU A 46 5.25 -22.86 3.09
C LEU A 46 4.82 -21.75 2.13
N ALA A 47 3.74 -21.04 2.45
CA ALA A 47 3.24 -19.95 1.62
C ALA A 47 4.27 -18.81 1.50
N SER A 48 4.93 -18.45 2.61
CA SER A 48 5.99 -17.43 2.62
C SER A 48 7.20 -17.84 1.78
N SER A 49 7.58 -19.11 1.83
CA SER A 49 8.68 -19.65 1.00
C SER A 49 8.34 -19.60 -0.49
N LEU A 50 7.10 -19.96 -0.86
CA LEU A 50 6.63 -19.87 -2.24
C LEU A 50 6.58 -18.43 -2.74
N TYR A 51 6.15 -17.50 -1.91
CA TYR A 51 6.17 -16.07 -2.25
C TYR A 51 7.60 -15.57 -2.53
N ALA A 52 8.58 -15.98 -1.73
CA ALA A 52 9.99 -15.61 -1.91
C ALA A 52 10.61 -16.09 -3.24
N LEU A 53 10.00 -17.11 -3.88
CA LEU A 53 10.43 -17.66 -5.16
C LEU A 53 9.92 -16.88 -6.38
N ARG A 54 8.96 -15.95 -6.20
CA ARG A 54 8.27 -15.25 -7.30
C ARG A 54 9.21 -14.55 -8.29
N ASN A 55 10.39 -14.13 -7.84
CA ASN A 55 11.32 -13.35 -8.65
C ASN A 55 12.30 -14.20 -9.48
N GLY A 56 12.18 -15.54 -9.47
CA GLY A 56 12.97 -16.43 -10.33
C GLY A 56 14.49 -16.39 -10.09
N THR A 57 14.95 -15.83 -8.96
CA THR A 57 16.36 -15.67 -8.63
C THR A 57 16.92 -16.92 -7.94
N GLU A 58 18.21 -17.20 -8.16
CA GLU A 58 18.97 -18.30 -7.53
C GLU A 58 18.93 -18.29 -5.99
N ALA A 59 18.60 -17.15 -5.39
CA ALA A 59 18.33 -16.99 -3.96
C ALA A 59 16.90 -16.46 -3.73
N PRO A 60 16.00 -17.25 -3.11
CA PRO A 60 14.67 -16.79 -2.72
C PRO A 60 14.79 -15.65 -1.69
N ARG A 61 14.07 -14.54 -1.90
CA ARG A 61 14.02 -13.44 -0.94
C ARG A 61 12.71 -12.68 -0.97
N ILE A 62 12.31 -12.16 0.19
CA ILE A 62 11.19 -11.23 0.31
C ILE A 62 11.71 -9.82 0.00
N ALA A 63 11.11 -9.17 -1.00
CA ALA A 63 11.41 -7.78 -1.36
C ALA A 63 10.14 -7.13 -1.95
N PHE A 64 9.98 -5.85 -1.69
CA PHE A 64 8.86 -5.04 -2.16
C PHE A 64 9.36 -3.87 -2.98
N LYS A 65 8.58 -3.48 -3.99
CA LYS A 65 8.90 -2.31 -4.83
C LYS A 65 8.33 -1.04 -4.22
N ASP A 66 7.12 -1.12 -3.71
CA ASP A 66 6.27 -0.03 -3.26
C ASP A 66 5.27 -0.55 -2.22
N LEU A 67 4.49 0.38 -1.66
CA LEU A 67 3.34 0.10 -0.82
C LEU A 67 2.05 0.46 -1.56
N ASP A 68 1.27 -0.54 -1.93
CA ASP A 68 -0.07 -0.35 -2.49
C ASP A 68 -1.12 -0.28 -1.39
N LEU A 69 -1.92 0.79 -1.40
CA LEU A 69 -3.01 1.06 -0.47
C LEU A 69 -4.32 1.22 -1.23
N ALA A 70 -5.42 0.84 -0.58
CA ALA A 70 -6.78 1.00 -1.05
C ALA A 70 -7.55 1.89 -0.07
N ALA A 71 -8.28 2.87 -0.60
CA ALA A 71 -9.13 3.75 0.18
C ALA A 71 -10.43 4.06 -0.59
N ARG A 72 -11.36 4.75 0.09
CA ARG A 72 -12.56 5.26 -0.59
C ARG A 72 -12.28 6.59 -1.27
N GLU A 73 -12.82 6.81 -2.47
CA GLU A 73 -12.67 8.08 -3.19
C GLU A 73 -13.13 9.28 -2.36
N LYS A 74 -14.27 9.15 -1.65
CA LYS A 74 -14.78 10.18 -0.73
C LYS A 74 -13.80 10.59 0.38
N ASN A 75 -12.78 9.78 0.65
CA ASN A 75 -11.76 10.02 1.66
C ASN A 75 -10.46 10.59 1.07
N ALA A 76 -10.35 10.81 -0.25
CA ALA A 76 -9.10 11.24 -0.90
C ALA A 76 -8.50 12.51 -0.28
N ALA A 77 -9.34 13.51 0.03
CA ALA A 77 -8.89 14.74 0.70
C ALA A 77 -8.35 14.48 2.13
N ALA A 78 -8.91 13.49 2.83
CA ALA A 78 -8.46 13.10 4.16
C ALA A 78 -7.15 12.31 4.09
N VAL A 79 -7.01 11.42 3.10
CA VAL A 79 -5.76 10.70 2.80
C VAL A 79 -4.64 11.70 2.46
N TYR A 80 -4.92 12.67 1.60
CA TYR A 80 -3.96 13.73 1.27
C TYR A 80 -3.49 14.48 2.52
N ARG A 81 -4.42 14.88 3.40
CA ARG A 81 -4.08 15.55 4.66
C ARG A 81 -3.20 14.66 5.53
N LEU A 82 -3.55 13.39 5.69
CA LEU A 82 -2.79 12.44 6.49
C LEU A 82 -1.36 12.30 5.98
N PHE A 83 -1.16 12.01 4.69
CA PHE A 83 0.17 11.75 4.17
C PHE A 83 1.01 13.03 4.01
N VAL A 84 0.45 14.10 3.46
CA VAL A 84 1.22 15.30 3.13
C VAL A 84 1.28 16.28 4.31
N LYS A 85 0.18 16.49 5.04
CA LYS A 85 0.13 17.49 6.12
C LYS A 85 0.55 16.92 7.46
N ASP A 86 0.06 15.74 7.83
CA ASP A 86 0.35 15.16 9.15
C ASP A 86 1.70 14.43 9.15
N PHE A 87 2.02 13.65 8.12
CA PHE A 87 3.27 12.89 8.03
C PHE A 87 4.39 13.58 7.25
N GLY A 88 4.10 14.64 6.50
CA GLY A 88 5.11 15.38 5.74
C GLY A 88 5.68 14.61 4.54
N PHE A 89 4.98 13.58 4.05
CA PHE A 89 5.38 12.85 2.85
C PHE A 89 5.28 13.75 1.62
N GLN A 90 6.16 13.50 0.65
CA GLN A 90 6.08 14.21 -0.63
C GLN A 90 4.98 13.61 -1.49
N GLU A 91 4.42 14.41 -2.39
CA GLU A 91 3.42 13.96 -3.36
C GLU A 91 3.99 14.02 -4.78
N ASP A 92 3.50 13.14 -5.64
CA ASP A 92 3.71 13.29 -7.08
C ASP A 92 2.68 14.28 -7.64
N ARG A 93 3.04 15.57 -7.69
CA ARG A 93 2.08 16.63 -8.06
C ARG A 93 1.48 16.44 -9.45
N GLU A 94 2.28 16.05 -10.42
CA GLU A 94 1.84 15.88 -11.81
C GLU A 94 0.90 14.68 -11.94
N THR A 95 1.31 13.52 -11.40
CA THR A 95 0.51 12.30 -11.45
C THR A 95 -0.79 12.48 -10.66
N ASN A 96 -0.74 13.10 -9.48
CA ASN A 96 -1.91 13.34 -8.65
C ASN A 96 -2.89 14.34 -9.28
N ALA A 97 -2.40 15.34 -10.02
CA ALA A 97 -3.27 16.26 -10.75
C ALA A 97 -4.01 15.57 -11.90
N LEU A 98 -3.36 14.63 -12.60
CA LEU A 98 -3.93 13.93 -13.74
C LEU A 98 -4.84 12.76 -13.34
N PHE A 99 -4.48 12.02 -12.29
CA PHE A 99 -5.10 10.74 -11.95
C PHE A 99 -5.69 10.67 -10.53
N GLY A 100 -5.63 11.77 -9.77
CA GLY A 100 -6.00 11.81 -8.34
C GLY A 100 -7.44 11.43 -8.02
N SER A 101 -8.33 11.39 -9.00
CA SER A 101 -9.70 10.86 -8.81
C SER A 101 -9.73 9.36 -8.56
N PHE A 102 -8.72 8.60 -8.99
CA PHE A 102 -8.68 7.14 -8.81
C PHE A 102 -7.34 6.60 -8.29
N ARG A 103 -6.25 7.36 -8.40
CA ARG A 103 -4.95 7.00 -7.84
C ARG A 103 -4.15 8.22 -7.40
N ASN A 104 -3.59 8.18 -6.19
CA ASN A 104 -2.54 9.09 -5.78
C ASN A 104 -1.20 8.37 -5.55
N ILE A 105 -0.11 9.09 -5.76
CA ILE A 105 1.26 8.66 -5.44
C ILE A 105 1.83 9.62 -4.40
N TYR A 106 2.40 9.02 -3.35
CA TYR A 106 3.14 9.70 -2.30
C TYR A 106 4.51 9.05 -2.11
N TYR A 107 5.44 9.79 -1.51
CA TYR A 107 6.80 9.33 -1.26
C TYR A 107 7.10 9.44 0.23
N HIS A 108 7.20 8.28 0.89
CA HIS A 108 7.88 8.13 2.16
C HIS A 108 9.39 8.27 1.91
N PRO A 109 10.20 8.74 2.90
CA PRO A 109 11.64 8.82 2.74
C PRO A 109 12.31 7.53 2.28
N GLU A 110 11.72 6.36 2.48
CA GLU A 110 12.30 5.05 2.15
C GLU A 110 11.57 4.23 1.09
N PHE A 111 10.38 4.67 0.63
CA PHE A 111 9.58 3.93 -0.34
C PHE A 111 8.48 4.79 -0.97
N GLN A 112 7.97 4.36 -2.13
CA GLN A 112 6.80 4.93 -2.77
C GLN A 112 5.51 4.32 -2.19
N ILE A 113 4.45 5.12 -2.10
CA ILE A 113 3.11 4.71 -1.70
C ILE A 113 2.14 5.04 -2.83
N ASP A 114 1.43 4.03 -3.32
CA ASP A 114 0.31 4.20 -4.25
C ASP A 114 -1.00 4.04 -3.49
N VAL A 115 -1.94 4.99 -3.61
CA VAL A 115 -3.28 4.88 -3.04
C VAL A 115 -4.31 4.80 -4.16
N PHE A 116 -5.01 3.68 -4.25
CA PHE A 116 -6.09 3.44 -5.19
C PHE A 116 -7.45 3.71 -4.54
N TYR A 117 -8.35 4.39 -5.26
CA TYR A 117 -9.67 4.76 -4.75
C TYR A 117 -10.79 3.97 -5.42
N ASP A 118 -11.60 3.27 -4.61
CA ASP A 118 -12.77 2.46 -4.98
C ASP A 118 -12.51 1.29 -5.96
N THR A 119 -11.52 1.41 -6.85
CA THR A 119 -11.12 0.44 -7.88
C THR A 119 -9.59 0.39 -7.97
N LEU A 120 -9.02 -0.82 -7.93
CA LEU A 120 -7.62 -1.03 -8.29
C LEU A 120 -7.51 -0.92 -9.82
N ARG A 121 -7.03 0.22 -10.32
CA ARG A 121 -6.90 0.50 -11.76
C ARG A 121 -5.44 0.44 -12.18
N PHE A 122 -5.09 -0.61 -12.92
CA PHE A 122 -3.80 -0.73 -13.59
C PHE A 122 -4.04 -1.22 -15.03
N ASN A 123 -3.51 -2.39 -15.42
CA ASN A 123 -3.84 -3.05 -16.69
C ASN A 123 -5.26 -3.64 -16.70
N HIS A 124 -5.87 -3.80 -15.53
CA HIS A 124 -7.24 -4.27 -15.32
C HIS A 124 -7.90 -3.38 -14.26
N GLU A 125 -9.22 -3.39 -14.24
CA GLU A 125 -10.02 -2.70 -13.22
C GLU A 125 -10.64 -3.73 -12.28
N ILE A 126 -10.30 -3.64 -10.99
CA ILE A 126 -10.85 -4.51 -9.95
C ILE A 126 -11.59 -3.63 -8.93
N PRO A 127 -12.94 -3.69 -8.87
CA PRO A 127 -13.70 -2.98 -7.85
C PRO A 127 -13.34 -3.48 -6.44
N ILE A 128 -12.93 -2.57 -5.56
CA ILE A 128 -12.50 -2.85 -4.18
C ILE A 128 -13.30 -2.08 -3.13
N LYS A 129 -14.19 -1.19 -3.56
CA LYS A 129 -15.04 -0.31 -2.73
C LYS A 129 -15.74 -1.02 -1.57
N ASP A 130 -16.28 -2.21 -1.85
CA ASP A 130 -17.04 -3.02 -0.90
C ASP A 130 -16.18 -4.02 -0.11
N ARG A 131 -14.85 -3.97 -0.31
CA ARG A 131 -13.86 -4.83 0.36
C ARG A 131 -13.05 -4.11 1.42
N LEU A 132 -13.31 -2.84 1.71
CA LEU A 132 -12.62 -2.05 2.73
C LEU A 132 -13.15 -2.33 4.15
N LEU A 133 -13.16 -3.60 4.55
CA LEU A 133 -13.59 -4.07 5.88
C LEU A 133 -12.51 -3.79 6.95
N PRO A 134 -12.83 -3.70 8.26
CA PRO A 134 -11.83 -3.58 9.34
C PRO A 134 -10.64 -4.56 9.20
N GLY A 135 -9.40 -4.08 9.32
CA GLY A 135 -8.20 -4.91 9.18
C GLY A 135 -7.01 -4.21 8.51
N VAL A 136 -5.89 -4.93 8.35
CA VAL A 136 -4.67 -4.39 7.71
C VAL A 136 -4.76 -4.47 6.18
N THR A 137 -5.17 -5.61 5.63
CA THR A 137 -5.19 -5.86 4.19
C THR A 137 -6.60 -5.80 3.61
N LEU A 138 -6.72 -5.73 2.28
CA LEU A 138 -7.95 -6.13 1.61
C LEU A 138 -8.21 -7.64 1.87
N PRO A 139 -9.45 -8.06 2.14
CA PRO A 139 -9.85 -9.46 2.22
C PRO A 139 -9.95 -10.12 0.84
#